data_AF-A0A3E0QD42-F1
#
_entry.id   AF-A0A3E0QD42-F1
#
_cell.length_a   1.000
_cell.length_b   1.000
_cell.length_c   1.000
_cell.angle_alpha   90.00
_cell.angle_beta   90.00
_cell.angle_gamma   90.00
#
_symmetry.space_group_name_H-M   'P 1'
#
loop_
_entity.id
_entity.type
_entity.pdbx_description
1 polymer ?
#
loop_
_entity_poly.entity_id
_entity_poly.type
_entity_poly.pdbx_seq_one_letter_code
_entity_poly.pdbx_strand_id
1 'polypeptide(L)'
;MIDKELQEQNEKVASKDDFPINWIDRVSLFLSHTIKYLIPVIVVVMMYEIFMRYVLFKPTLWANELCLWLAGVCYLVGGIY
;
A
#
# COMPACT_ATOMS: atom_id res chain seq x y z
N MET A 1 5.31 -39.78 -22.27
CA MET A 1 5.34 -40.33 -20.88
C MET A 1 5.93 -39.28 -19.95
N ILE A 2 7.12 -38.77 -20.28
CA ILE A 2 7.80 -37.63 -19.64
C ILE A 2 6.92 -36.37 -19.50
N ASP A 3 6.13 -36.03 -20.53
CA ASP A 3 5.27 -34.82 -20.48
C ASP A 3 4.20 -34.91 -19.40
N LYS A 4 3.64 -36.10 -19.13
CA LYS A 4 2.60 -36.27 -18.11
C LYS A 4 3.15 -36.08 -16.71
N GLU A 5 4.35 -36.60 -16.46
CA GLU A 5 5.04 -36.42 -15.17
C GLU A 5 5.41 -34.96 -14.93
N LEU A 6 5.84 -34.24 -15.97
CA LEU A 6 6.12 -32.80 -15.91
C LEU A 6 4.87 -31.96 -15.65
N GLN A 7 3.72 -32.33 -16.24
CA GLN A 7 2.44 -31.65 -15.96
C GLN A 7 2.01 -31.88 -14.51
N GLU A 8 2.10 -33.11 -14.01
CA GLU A 8 1.71 -33.44 -12.64
C GLU A 8 2.66 -32.81 -11.58
N GLN A 9 3.95 -32.67 -11.91
CA GLN A 9 4.93 -31.93 -11.10
C GLN A 9 4.61 -30.43 -11.08
N ASN A 10 4.31 -29.81 -12.23
CA ASN A 10 3.93 -28.40 -12.30
C ASN A 10 2.63 -28.10 -11.56
N GLU A 11 1.63 -28.98 -11.68
CA GLU A 11 0.35 -28.84 -10.96
C GLU A 11 0.55 -29.00 -9.44
N LYS A 12 1.39 -29.93 -9.00
CA LYS A 12 1.76 -30.08 -7.58
C LYS A 12 2.56 -28.89 -7.07
N VAL A 13 3.49 -28.33 -7.84
CA VAL A 13 4.26 -27.13 -7.45
C VAL A 13 3.35 -25.90 -7.40
N ALA A 14 2.43 -25.75 -8.36
CA ALA A 14 1.44 -24.67 -8.37
C ALA A 14 0.40 -24.79 -7.26
N SER A 15 0.06 -26.01 -6.82
CA SER A 15 -0.84 -26.25 -5.69
C SER A 15 -0.14 -26.13 -4.33
N LYS A 16 1.21 -26.16 -4.28
CA LYS A 16 1.98 -26.18 -3.03
C LYS A 16 2.16 -24.80 -2.38
N ASP A 17 1.42 -23.79 -2.87
CA ASP A 17 1.28 -22.50 -2.20
C ASP A 17 0.38 -22.56 -0.96
N ASP A 18 0.00 -23.75 -0.50
CA ASP A 18 -0.54 -24.03 0.84
C ASP A 18 0.55 -23.87 1.94
N PHE A 19 1.23 -22.73 1.96
CA PHE A 19 1.98 -22.32 3.13
C PHE A 19 0.98 -22.02 4.25
N PRO A 20 1.13 -22.57 5.46
CA PRO A 20 0.25 -22.24 6.57
C PRO A 20 0.38 -20.74 6.84
N ILE A 21 -0.69 -19.99 6.55
CA ILE A 21 -0.74 -18.54 6.74
C ILE A 21 -0.44 -18.26 8.21
N ASN A 22 0.78 -17.78 8.47
CA ASN A 22 1.19 -17.43 9.80
C ASN A 22 0.44 -16.17 10.24
N TRP A 23 0.34 -15.95 11.55
CA TRP A 23 -0.26 -14.72 12.07
C TRP A 23 0.46 -13.47 11.56
N ILE A 24 1.78 -13.57 11.30
CA ILE A 24 2.62 -12.53 10.69
C ILE A 24 2.13 -12.18 9.28
N ASP A 25 1.80 -13.18 8.45
CA ASP A 25 1.28 -12.93 7.10
C ASP A 25 -0.07 -12.21 7.14
N ARG A 26 -0.94 -12.52 8.12
CA ARG A 26 -2.20 -11.79 8.29
C ARG A 26 -1.98 -10.33 8.67
N VAL A 27 -1.04 -10.05 9.56
CA VAL A 27 -0.68 -8.67 9.94
C VAL A 27 -0.09 -7.93 8.75
N SER A 28 0.81 -8.57 8.00
CA SER A 28 1.41 -8.00 6.79
C SER A 28 0.33 -7.65 5.75
N LEU A 29 -0.57 -8.58 5.46
CA LEU A 29 -1.68 -8.37 4.52
C LEU A 29 -2.61 -7.24 4.96
N PHE A 30 -2.94 -7.16 6.25
CA PHE A 30 -3.76 -6.09 6.80
C PHE A 30 -3.06 -4.72 6.69
N LEU A 31 -1.78 -4.68 6.99
CA LEU A 31 -0.95 -3.48 6.91
C LEU A 31 -0.86 -2.99 5.45
N SER A 32 -0.51 -3.86 4.51
CA SER A 32 -0.47 -3.53 3.08
C SER A 32 -1.82 -3.03 2.55
N HIS A 33 -2.91 -3.66 2.98
CA HIS A 33 -4.26 -3.24 2.58
C HIS A 33 -4.63 -1.87 3.16
N THR A 34 -4.11 -1.50 4.32
CA THR A 34 -4.41 -0.21 4.95
C THR A 34 -3.56 0.91 4.33
N ILE A 35 -2.26 0.67 4.11
CA ILE A 35 -1.33 1.69 3.60
C ILE A 35 -1.59 2.10 2.16
N LYS A 36 -2.09 1.21 1.29
CA LYS A 36 -2.43 1.59 -0.09
C LYS A 36 -3.43 2.74 -0.18
N TYR A 37 -4.28 2.93 0.85
CA TYR A 37 -5.23 4.03 0.91
C TYR A 37 -4.62 5.34 1.41
N LEU A 38 -3.42 5.31 2.00
CA LEU A 38 -2.76 6.50 2.52
C LEU A 38 -2.30 7.45 1.40
N ILE A 39 -1.84 6.89 0.28
CA ILE A 39 -1.39 7.66 -0.90
C ILE A 39 -2.53 8.51 -1.49
N PRO A 40 -3.72 7.96 -1.85
CA PRO A 40 -4.79 8.78 -2.39
C PRO A 40 -5.30 9.82 -1.38
N VAL A 41 -5.24 9.54 -0.07
CA VAL A 41 -5.57 10.54 0.96
C VAL A 41 -4.64 11.75 0.89
N ILE A 42 -3.33 11.55 0.73
CA ILE A 42 -2.36 12.66 0.56
C ILE A 42 -2.69 13.48 -0.68
N VAL A 43 -3.02 12.82 -1.80
CA VAL A 43 -3.40 13.49 -3.05
C VAL A 43 -4.65 14.37 -2.86
N VAL A 44 -5.65 13.87 -2.13
CA VAL A 44 -6.87 14.65 -1.83
C VAL A 44 -6.56 15.86 -0.95
N VAL A 45 -5.70 15.72 0.07
CA VAL A 45 -5.29 16.85 0.91
C VAL A 45 -4.55 17.91 0.10
N MET A 46 -3.63 17.50 -0.78
CA MET A 46 -2.94 18.42 -1.70
C MET A 46 -3.90 19.13 -2.65
N MET A 47 -4.90 18.41 -3.18
CA MET A 47 -5.93 19.00 -4.03
C MET A 47 -6.77 20.03 -3.27
N TYR A 48 -7.13 19.73 -2.03
CA TYR A 48 -7.82 20.66 -1.14
C TYR A 48 -6.98 21.92 -0.86
N GLU A 49 -5.68 21.77 -0.61
CA GLU A 49 -4.77 22.91 -0.39
C GLU A 49 -4.72 23.82 -1.63
N ILE A 50 -4.54 23.22 -2.81
CA ILE A 50 -4.53 23.94 -4.10
C ILE A 50 -5.85 24.69 -4.27
N PHE A 51 -7.00 24.04 -4.02
CA PHE A 51 -8.29 24.70 -4.10
C PHE A 51 -8.40 25.90 -3.14
N MET A 52 -8.06 25.72 -1.86
CA MET A 52 -8.11 26.78 -0.86
C MET A 52 -7.19 27.96 -1.20
N ARG A 53 -5.98 27.67 -1.70
CA ARG A 53 -4.97 28.69 -2.03
C ARG A 53 -5.33 29.47 -3.28
N TYR A 54 -5.78 28.80 -4.34
CA TYR A 54 -5.96 29.42 -5.65
C TYR A 54 -7.40 29.88 -5.91
N VAL A 55 -8.40 29.23 -5.33
CA VAL A 55 -9.81 29.59 -5.54
C VAL A 55 -10.29 30.51 -4.43
N LEU A 56 -9.97 30.18 -3.18
CA LEU A 56 -10.46 30.91 -2.01
C LEU A 56 -9.46 31.92 -1.45
N PHE A 57 -8.25 32.02 -2.02
CA PHE A 57 -7.15 32.90 -1.60
C PHE A 57 -6.84 32.82 -0.09
N LYS A 58 -7.13 31.68 0.54
CA LYS A 58 -6.87 31.43 1.96
C LYS A 58 -5.87 30.29 2.10
N PRO A 59 -4.57 30.59 2.27
CA PRO A 59 -3.57 29.54 2.44
C PRO A 59 -3.79 28.79 3.76
N THR A 60 -3.84 27.46 3.70
CA THR A 60 -3.94 26.57 4.86
C THR A 60 -2.57 26.05 5.27
N LEU A 61 -1.95 26.66 6.29
CA LEU A 61 -0.62 26.24 6.79
C LEU A 61 -0.59 24.77 7.22
N TRP A 62 -1.68 24.30 7.84
CA TRP A 62 -1.78 22.92 8.33
C TRP A 62 -1.76 21.86 7.23
N ALA A 63 -2.20 22.18 6.00
CA ALA A 63 -2.29 21.19 4.92
C ALA A 63 -0.88 20.78 4.44
N ASN A 64 0.05 21.73 4.35
CA ASN A 64 1.44 21.45 4.00
C ASN A 64 2.12 20.60 5.08
N GLU A 65 1.95 20.96 6.35
CA GLU A 65 2.49 20.19 7.46
C GLU A 65 1.89 18.78 7.49
N LEU A 66 0.57 18.63 7.32
CA LEU A 66 -0.10 17.34 7.26
C LEU A 66 0.47 16.45 6.14
N CYS A 67 0.71 17.02 4.95
CA CYS A 67 1.32 16.29 3.85
C CYS A 67 2.73 15.79 4.19
N LEU A 68 3.55 16.60 4.87
CA LEU A 68 4.88 16.16 5.35
C LEU A 68 4.77 15.04 6.39
N TRP A 69 3.85 15.15 7.34
CA TRP A 69 3.60 14.10 8.34
C TRP A 69 3.15 12.79 7.68
N LEU A 70 2.18 12.85 6.76
CA LEU A 70 1.67 11.67 6.06
C LEU A 70 2.74 11.04 5.13
N ALA A 71 3.53 11.87 4.45
CA ALA A 71 4.67 11.39 3.67
C ALA A 71 5.71 10.68 4.56
N GLY A 72 6.01 11.23 5.74
CA GLY A 72 6.88 10.59 6.73
C GLY A 72 6.35 9.22 7.17
N VAL A 73 5.06 9.09 7.44
CA VAL A 73 4.43 7.80 7.76
C VAL A 73 4.55 6.82 6.59
N CYS A 74 4.30 7.26 5.36
CA CYS A 74 4.50 6.43 4.17
C CYS A 74 5.94 5.93 4.02
N TYR A 75 6.95 6.78 4.29
CA TYR A 75 8.35 6.40 4.22
C TYR A 75 8.74 5.40 5.32
N LEU A 76 8.28 5.60 6.54
CA LEU A 76 8.56 4.69 7.66
C LEU A 76 7.97 3.30 7.42
N VAL A 77 6.75 3.21 6.88
CA VAL A 77 6.14 1.92 6.55
C VAL A 77 6.75 1.33 5.27
N GLY A 78 7.00 2.15 4.24
CA GLY A 78 7.60 1.70 2.99
C GLY A 78 9.00 1.13 3.16
N GLY A 79 9.78 1.60 4.14
CA GLY A 79 11.10 1.07 4.46
C GLY A 79 11.10 -0.29 5.19
N ILE A 80 9.93 -0.85 5.52
CA ILE A 80 9.79 -2.19 6.14
C ILE A 80 9.74 -3.29 5.06
N TYR A 81 9.66 -2.92 3.78
CA TYR A 81 9.73 -3.83 2.63
C TYR A 81 11.19 -4.17 2.30
#